data_AF-A0A017SYN3-F1
#
_entry.id   AF-A0A017SYN3-F1
#
_cell.length_a   1.000
_cell.length_b   1.000
_cell.length_c   1.000
_cell.angle_alpha   90.00
_cell.angle_beta   90.00
_cell.angle_gamma   90.00
#
_symmetry.space_group_name_H-M   'P 1'
#
loop_
_entity.id
_entity.type
_entity.pdbx_description
1 polymer ?
#
loop_
_entity_poly.entity_id
_entity_poly.type
_entity_poly.pdbx_seq_one_letter_code
_entity_poly.pdbx_strand_id
1 'polypeptide(L)'
;MSVNFHNDMGLMVSVDIHKYTPLPPVWPHVVMAFFFWPPSLWTKRVSSVTSMTNKMTKGGLDLYLVPHIPFLGPAPGAAAFWPELGKIIISSGTKAQLAVHSVTGEKDKLACCISGMVGANVNCNDPIDLPNGLTLQFNTVVTQPTPGDYVGALVGYAVDAAISFGVGKALEKVGSDLAEVIVKHLLRRAPEILGEWADPAGKLGDAVQKAIDGEK
;
A
#
# COMPACT_ATOMS: atom_id res chain seq x y z
N MET A 1 12.82 13.88 13.21
CA MET A 1 11.59 14.68 12.95
C MET A 1 10.43 13.95 13.59
N SER A 2 9.48 14.64 14.21
CA SER A 2 8.30 13.99 14.78
C SER A 2 7.26 13.70 13.69
N VAL A 3 6.68 12.50 13.70
CA VAL A 3 5.67 12.06 12.72
C VAL A 3 4.52 11.34 13.43
N ASN A 4 3.32 11.35 12.85
CA ASN A 4 2.13 10.75 13.42
C ASN A 4 2.08 9.25 13.14
N PHE A 5 1.65 8.44 14.12
CA PHE A 5 1.33 7.03 13.86
C PHE A 5 0.00 6.89 13.13
N HIS A 6 -0.12 5.85 12.31
CA HIS A 6 -1.38 5.46 11.71
C HIS A 6 -2.33 4.78 12.71
N ASN A 7 -3.60 5.15 12.62
CA ASN A 7 -4.77 4.49 13.19
C ASN A 7 -5.90 4.45 12.15
N ASP A 8 -7.05 3.88 12.51
CA ASP A 8 -8.22 3.74 11.62
C ASP A 8 -8.79 5.04 11.04
N MET A 9 -8.48 6.22 11.62
CA MET A 9 -8.91 7.52 11.06
C MET A 9 -8.00 8.03 9.92
N GLY A 10 -6.94 7.30 9.59
CA GLY A 10 -6.06 7.67 8.47
C GLY A 10 -6.85 7.78 7.17
N LEU A 11 -6.41 8.69 6.30
CA LEU A 11 -6.97 8.88 4.97
C LEU A 11 -5.85 8.75 3.95
N MET A 12 -6.01 7.86 2.98
CA MET A 12 -5.16 7.82 1.78
C MET A 12 -5.85 8.60 0.66
N VAL A 13 -5.10 9.45 -0.04
CA VAL A 13 -5.51 10.17 -1.24
C VAL A 13 -4.36 10.13 -2.26
N SER A 14 -4.66 9.89 -3.53
CA SER A 14 -3.63 9.90 -4.58
C SER A 14 -4.22 10.22 -5.95
N VAL A 15 -3.31 10.44 -6.89
CA VAL A 15 -3.57 10.39 -8.32
C VAL A 15 -2.81 9.20 -8.90
N ASP A 16 -3.55 8.18 -9.31
CA ASP A 16 -3.01 6.95 -9.91
C ASP A 16 -3.21 6.99 -11.43
N ILE A 17 -2.31 6.35 -12.17
CA ILE A 17 -2.31 6.38 -13.63
C ILE A 17 -2.55 4.97 -14.15
N HIS A 18 -3.58 4.81 -14.99
CA HIS A 18 -3.96 3.51 -15.55
C HIS A 18 -4.10 3.53 -17.06
N LYS A 19 -3.78 2.41 -17.69
CA LYS A 19 -3.90 2.26 -19.14
C LYS A 19 -5.31 1.81 -19.52
N TYR A 20 -5.83 2.34 -20.63
CA TYR A 20 -7.08 1.90 -21.24
C TYR A 20 -6.79 1.40 -22.65
N THR A 21 -7.49 0.34 -23.07
CA THR A 21 -7.39 -0.20 -24.42
C THR A 21 -8.60 0.24 -25.27
N PRO A 22 -8.43 0.51 -26.59
CA PRO A 22 -7.17 0.58 -27.34
C PRO A 22 -6.41 1.92 -27.20
N LEU A 23 -7.09 3.00 -26.81
CA LEU A 23 -6.56 4.35 -26.52
C LEU A 23 -7.54 5.03 -25.54
N PRO A 24 -7.12 6.00 -24.69
CA PRO A 24 -5.83 6.71 -24.64
C PRO A 24 -4.72 5.96 -23.86
N PRO A 25 -3.44 6.37 -24.00
CA PRO A 25 -2.31 5.58 -23.50
C PRO A 25 -2.25 5.48 -21.96
N VAL A 26 -2.80 6.44 -21.24
CA VAL A 26 -2.94 6.46 -19.78
C VAL A 26 -4.01 7.48 -19.37
N TRP A 27 -4.73 7.23 -18.27
CA TRP A 27 -5.76 8.12 -17.74
C TRP A 27 -5.64 8.27 -16.22
N PRO A 28 -5.62 9.51 -15.69
CA PRO A 28 -5.48 9.75 -14.26
C PRO A 28 -6.76 9.45 -13.48
N HIS A 29 -6.61 8.81 -12.33
CA HIS A 29 -7.66 8.48 -11.39
C HIS A 29 -7.38 9.16 -10.05
N VAL A 30 -8.37 9.84 -9.50
CA VAL A 30 -8.36 10.21 -8.09
C VAL A 30 -8.77 8.99 -7.29
N VAL A 31 -7.97 8.67 -6.28
CA VAL A 31 -8.25 7.59 -5.35
C VAL A 31 -8.35 8.13 -3.95
N MET A 32 -9.24 7.54 -3.16
CA MET A 32 -9.42 7.89 -1.77
C MET A 32 -9.90 6.67 -0.98
N ALA A 33 -9.23 6.36 0.13
CA ALA A 33 -9.67 5.32 1.04
C ALA A 33 -9.31 5.68 2.49
N PHE A 34 -10.26 5.47 3.40
CA PHE A 34 -10.00 5.57 4.82
C PHE A 34 -9.28 4.32 5.33
N PHE A 35 -8.53 4.42 6.43
CA PHE A 35 -7.84 3.27 6.98
C PHE A 35 -8.81 2.26 7.58
N PHE A 36 -10.04 2.65 7.97
CA PHE A 36 -11.13 1.73 8.35
C PHE A 36 -11.83 1.03 7.15
N TRP A 37 -11.30 1.15 5.93
CA TRP A 37 -11.89 0.60 4.71
C TRP A 37 -12.24 -0.90 4.83
N PRO A 38 -13.49 -1.34 4.51
CA PRO A 38 -13.89 -2.73 4.75
C PRO A 38 -13.02 -3.79 4.06
N PRO A 39 -12.64 -3.64 2.78
CA PRO A 39 -11.68 -4.54 2.17
C PRO A 39 -10.26 -4.06 2.45
N SER A 40 -9.85 -4.15 3.71
CA SER A 40 -8.47 -3.93 4.14
C SER A 40 -7.98 -5.13 4.94
N LEU A 41 -6.67 -5.18 5.14
CA LEU A 41 -5.98 -6.19 5.91
C LEU A 41 -6.28 -6.03 7.43
N TRP A 42 -7.41 -6.58 7.89
CA TRP A 42 -7.89 -6.42 9.28
C TRP A 42 -6.95 -6.95 10.36
N THR A 43 -6.11 -7.93 10.04
CA THR A 43 -5.11 -8.47 10.97
C THR A 43 -3.95 -7.50 11.24
N LYS A 44 -3.80 -6.43 10.43
CA LYS A 44 -2.83 -5.35 10.67
C LYS A 44 -3.37 -4.23 11.57
N ARG A 45 -4.52 -4.41 12.20
CA ARG A 45 -5.02 -3.50 13.25
C ARG A 45 -4.69 -4.07 14.61
N VAL A 46 -4.09 -3.25 15.46
CA VAL A 46 -3.76 -3.61 16.83
C VAL A 46 -5.04 -3.56 17.66
N SER A 47 -5.41 -4.67 18.28
CA SER A 47 -6.58 -4.78 19.15
C SER A 47 -6.33 -4.22 20.55
N SER A 48 -5.08 -4.27 21.02
CA SER A 48 -4.70 -3.87 22.38
C SER A 48 -4.30 -2.41 22.54
N VAL A 49 -4.09 -1.66 21.45
CA VAL A 49 -3.62 -0.27 21.49
C VAL A 49 -4.52 0.59 20.60
N THR A 50 -5.07 1.65 21.18
CA THR A 50 -5.87 2.63 20.47
C THR A 50 -5.28 4.02 20.67
N SER A 51 -5.56 4.91 19.71
CA SER A 51 -5.35 6.35 19.86
C SER A 51 -6.57 7.07 19.31
N MET A 52 -7.02 8.11 20.02
CA MET A 52 -8.23 8.85 19.69
C MET A 52 -9.41 7.90 19.42
N THR A 53 -9.61 6.92 20.32
CA THR A 53 -10.62 5.85 20.24
C THR A 53 -10.55 4.91 19.02
N ASN A 54 -9.52 5.02 18.18
CA ASN A 54 -9.33 4.23 16.96
C ASN A 54 -8.16 3.25 17.10
N LYS A 55 -8.24 2.07 16.48
CA LYS A 55 -7.18 1.06 16.55
C LYS A 55 -5.93 1.54 15.84
N MET A 56 -4.77 1.30 16.45
CA MET A 56 -3.47 1.58 15.82
C MET A 56 -3.21 0.61 14.68
N THR A 57 -2.42 1.04 13.71
CA THR A 57 -2.11 0.27 12.50
C THR A 57 -0.68 -0.27 12.55
N LYS A 58 -0.51 -1.55 12.20
CA LYS A 58 0.79 -2.22 12.06
C LYS A 58 1.42 -1.89 10.70
N GLY A 59 2.74 -1.99 10.61
CA GLY A 59 3.46 -1.91 9.34
C GLY A 59 2.96 -2.94 8.31
N GLY A 60 2.85 -2.50 7.06
CA GLY A 60 2.34 -3.32 5.96
C GLY A 60 0.82 -3.45 5.90
N LEU A 61 0.05 -2.56 6.56
CA LEU A 61 -1.40 -2.48 6.32
C LEU A 61 -1.65 -2.24 4.83
N ASP A 62 -2.44 -3.11 4.22
CA ASP A 62 -2.89 -3.00 2.83
C ASP A 62 -4.39 -2.67 2.79
N LEU A 63 -4.78 -1.72 1.94
CA LEU A 63 -6.18 -1.44 1.59
C LEU A 63 -6.42 -1.95 0.17
N TYR A 64 -7.39 -2.83 -0.01
CA TYR A 64 -7.75 -3.42 -1.29
C TYR A 64 -8.99 -2.75 -1.88
N LEU A 65 -9.27 -2.99 -3.16
CA LEU A 65 -10.50 -2.51 -3.81
C LEU A 65 -10.69 -1.00 -3.63
N VAL A 66 -9.58 -0.26 -3.65
CA VAL A 66 -9.54 1.19 -3.51
C VAL A 66 -10.38 1.79 -4.64
N PRO A 67 -11.35 2.66 -4.34
CA PRO A 67 -12.13 3.34 -5.36
C PRO A 67 -11.24 4.18 -6.27
N HIS A 68 -11.37 3.96 -7.58
CA HIS A 68 -10.71 4.76 -8.61
C HIS A 68 -11.76 5.58 -9.34
N ILE A 69 -11.65 6.90 -9.26
CA ILE A 69 -12.56 7.83 -9.94
C ILE A 69 -11.76 8.55 -11.03
N PRO A 70 -12.08 8.39 -12.31
CA PRO A 70 -11.33 9.05 -13.37
C PRO A 70 -11.50 10.56 -13.26
N PHE A 71 -10.38 11.29 -13.21
CA PHE A 71 -10.36 12.70 -12.82
C PHE A 71 -11.22 13.62 -13.72
N LEU A 72 -11.34 13.27 -15.01
CA LEU A 72 -12.06 14.06 -16.02
C LEU A 72 -13.17 13.27 -16.73
N GLY A 73 -13.73 12.26 -16.06
CA GLY A 73 -14.74 11.37 -16.64
C GLY A 73 -14.14 10.25 -17.49
N PRO A 74 -14.96 9.53 -18.28
CA PRO A 74 -14.52 8.36 -19.02
C PRO A 74 -13.33 8.66 -19.93
N ALA A 75 -12.35 7.76 -19.96
CA ALA A 75 -11.17 7.89 -20.80
C ALA A 75 -11.60 8.05 -22.29
N PRO A 76 -11.23 9.14 -22.98
CA PRO A 76 -11.67 9.40 -24.35
C PRO A 76 -11.27 8.29 -25.32
N GLY A 77 -12.24 7.69 -26.00
CA GLY A 77 -12.00 6.61 -26.97
C GLY A 77 -11.87 5.21 -26.37
N ALA A 78 -12.02 5.06 -25.05
CA ALA A 78 -12.01 3.76 -24.39
C ALA A 78 -13.34 3.02 -24.64
N ALA A 79 -13.37 2.16 -25.66
CA ALA A 79 -14.53 1.34 -26.00
C ALA A 79 -14.97 0.40 -24.87
N ALA A 80 -14.04 -0.01 -24.00
CA ALA A 80 -14.26 -0.92 -22.87
C ALA A 80 -14.08 -0.22 -21.50
N PHE A 81 -14.41 1.08 -21.41
CA PHE A 81 -14.14 1.88 -20.20
C PHE A 81 -14.63 1.24 -18.89
N TRP A 82 -15.88 0.78 -18.82
CA TRP A 82 -16.46 0.23 -17.59
C TRP A 82 -15.82 -1.09 -17.14
N PRO A 83 -15.64 -2.10 -18.02
CA PRO A 83 -14.86 -3.28 -17.69
C PRO A 83 -13.43 -2.98 -17.20
N GLU A 84 -12.71 -2.09 -17.87
CA GLU A 84 -11.34 -1.73 -17.49
C GLU A 84 -11.29 -1.02 -16.14
N LEU A 85 -12.22 -0.08 -15.88
CA LEU A 85 -12.35 0.54 -14.56
C LEU A 85 -12.65 -0.50 -13.46
N GLY A 86 -13.49 -1.48 -13.76
CA GLY A 86 -13.76 -2.61 -12.87
C GLY A 86 -12.51 -3.41 -12.55
N LYS A 87 -11.69 -3.74 -13.55
CA LYS A 87 -10.41 -4.44 -13.36
C LYS A 87 -9.42 -3.63 -12.51
N ILE A 88 -9.31 -2.33 -12.79
CA ILE A 88 -8.46 -1.41 -12.02
C ILE A 88 -8.88 -1.44 -10.55
N ILE A 89 -10.17 -1.28 -10.26
CA ILE A 89 -10.67 -1.31 -8.87
C ILE A 89 -10.43 -2.68 -8.23
N ILE A 90 -10.69 -3.80 -8.92
CA ILE A 90 -10.52 -5.13 -8.30
C ILE A 90 -9.05 -5.45 -8.03
N SER A 91 -8.13 -4.94 -8.86
CA SER A 91 -6.69 -5.15 -8.70
C SER A 91 -5.98 -4.06 -7.89
N SER A 92 -6.70 -3.04 -7.41
CA SER A 92 -6.09 -1.94 -6.67
C SER A 92 -5.71 -2.32 -5.25
N GLY A 93 -4.65 -1.66 -4.76
CA GLY A 93 -4.06 -1.89 -3.46
C GLY A 93 -3.28 -0.66 -3.00
N THR A 94 -3.19 -0.44 -1.69
CA THR A 94 -2.31 0.58 -1.12
C THR A 94 -1.71 0.13 0.20
N LYS A 95 -0.38 0.22 0.32
CA LYS A 95 0.36 -0.36 1.45
C LYS A 95 1.13 0.70 2.26
N ALA A 96 0.90 0.71 3.58
CA ALA A 96 1.66 1.52 4.54
C ALA A 96 2.99 0.85 4.91
N GLN A 97 4.06 1.20 4.21
CA GLN A 97 5.38 0.57 4.38
C GLN A 97 6.22 1.16 5.52
N LEU A 98 6.15 2.47 5.76
CA LEU A 98 6.94 3.07 6.83
C LEU A 98 6.34 2.67 8.20
N ALA A 99 7.14 1.97 8.99
CA ALA A 99 6.81 1.59 10.35
C ALA A 99 8.02 1.75 11.26
N VAL A 100 7.76 2.10 12.51
CA VAL A 100 8.82 2.33 13.50
C VAL A 100 9.07 1.06 14.28
N HIS A 101 10.29 0.52 14.19
CA HIS A 101 10.64 -0.73 14.87
C HIS A 101 10.71 -0.60 16.40
N SER A 102 11.09 0.57 16.90
CA SER A 102 11.23 0.82 18.33
C SER A 102 9.90 0.89 19.10
N VAL A 103 8.76 0.99 18.38
CA VAL A 103 7.42 1.07 18.98
C VAL A 103 6.53 -0.01 18.39
N THR A 104 6.17 -0.98 19.23
CA THR A 104 5.38 -2.15 18.81
C THR A 104 3.99 -2.17 19.43
N GLY A 105 3.00 -2.64 18.68
CA GLY A 105 1.70 -3.09 19.18
C GLY A 105 1.51 -4.57 18.85
N GLU A 106 1.24 -5.41 19.86
CA GLU A 106 1.11 -6.86 19.70
C GLU A 106 2.35 -7.54 19.10
N LYS A 107 3.56 -7.06 19.46
CA LYS A 107 4.87 -7.50 18.93
C LYS A 107 5.15 -7.10 17.48
N ASP A 108 4.25 -6.36 16.84
CA ASP A 108 4.44 -5.83 15.50
C ASP A 108 4.76 -4.34 15.55
N LYS A 109 5.68 -3.90 14.68
CA LYS A 109 6.00 -2.48 14.46
C LYS A 109 4.77 -1.68 14.02
N LEU A 110 4.61 -0.47 14.53
CA LEU A 110 3.48 0.40 14.18
C LEU A 110 3.80 1.26 12.95
N ALA A 111 2.85 1.35 12.03
CA ALA A 111 2.95 2.17 10.83
C ALA A 111 2.89 3.66 11.17
N CYS A 112 3.65 4.49 10.47
CA CYS A 112 3.70 5.94 10.72
C CYS A 112 3.86 6.77 9.44
N CYS A 113 3.59 8.06 9.57
CA CYS A 113 3.79 9.07 8.53
C CYS A 113 5.27 9.34 8.26
N ILE A 114 5.58 9.91 7.09
CA ILE A 114 6.95 10.25 6.68
C ILE A 114 7.38 11.59 7.29
N SER A 115 6.45 12.55 7.39
CA SER A 115 6.69 13.90 7.90
C SER A 115 5.43 14.49 8.54
N GLY A 116 5.47 14.74 9.85
CA GLY A 116 4.31 15.24 10.59
C GLY A 116 3.09 14.34 10.40
N MET A 117 1.99 14.91 9.90
CA MET A 117 0.75 14.18 9.58
C MET A 117 0.70 13.58 8.17
N VAL A 118 1.76 13.73 7.39
CA VAL A 118 1.81 13.34 5.97
C VAL A 118 2.69 12.11 5.80
N GLY A 119 2.14 11.05 5.20
CA GLY A 119 2.85 9.82 4.84
C GLY A 119 2.74 9.51 3.36
N ALA A 120 3.39 8.43 2.94
CA ALA A 120 3.26 7.89 1.60
C ALA A 120 3.08 6.37 1.67
N ASN A 121 2.11 5.88 0.90
CA ASN A 121 1.89 4.48 0.64
C ASN A 121 2.30 4.15 -0.79
N VAL A 122 2.62 2.88 -1.02
CA VAL A 122 2.62 2.32 -2.37
C VAL A 122 1.20 2.29 -2.86
N ASN A 123 0.91 2.81 -4.06
CA ASN A 123 -0.37 2.61 -4.73
C ASN A 123 -0.19 1.85 -6.05
N CYS A 124 -1.30 1.28 -6.52
CA CYS A 124 -1.37 0.69 -7.85
C CYS A 124 -1.15 1.76 -8.92
N ASN A 125 -0.17 1.53 -9.78
CA ASN A 125 0.10 2.41 -10.90
C ASN A 125 0.63 1.55 -12.07
N ASP A 126 0.28 1.89 -13.29
CA ASP A 126 0.67 1.11 -14.46
C ASP A 126 1.86 1.75 -15.19
N PRO A 127 2.97 1.01 -15.42
CA PRO A 127 3.16 -0.43 -15.25
C PRO A 127 3.76 -0.88 -13.90
N ILE A 128 4.10 0.06 -13.01
CA ILE A 128 4.81 -0.24 -11.75
C ILE A 128 4.15 0.55 -10.64
N ASP A 129 3.87 -0.11 -9.52
CA ASP A 129 3.35 0.52 -8.31
C ASP A 129 4.31 1.62 -7.81
N LEU A 130 3.78 2.79 -7.44
CA LEU A 130 4.57 3.96 -7.03
C LEU A 130 4.23 4.39 -5.61
N PRO A 131 5.18 5.00 -4.86
CA PRO A 131 4.91 5.57 -3.54
C PRO A 131 4.25 6.96 -3.63
N ASN A 132 3.19 7.09 -4.45
CA ASN A 132 2.42 8.33 -4.65
C ASN A 132 1.17 8.41 -3.75
N GLY A 133 0.88 7.37 -2.96
CA GLY A 133 -0.24 7.29 -2.03
C GLY A 133 -0.13 8.24 -0.86
N LEU A 134 -0.47 9.52 -1.01
CA LEU A 134 -0.40 10.49 0.07
C LEU A 134 -1.38 10.11 1.20
N THR A 135 -0.84 9.85 2.38
CA THR A 135 -1.68 9.58 3.56
C THR A 135 -1.70 10.78 4.48
N LEU A 136 -2.88 11.13 4.97
CA LEU A 136 -3.10 12.12 6.01
C LEU A 136 -3.51 11.41 7.30
N GLN A 137 -2.84 11.74 8.40
CA GLN A 137 -3.11 11.15 9.69
C GLN A 137 -3.06 12.20 10.80
N PHE A 138 -4.23 12.54 11.33
CA PHE A 138 -4.40 13.55 12.38
C PHE A 138 -4.29 12.99 13.81
N ASN A 139 -3.75 11.78 13.95
CA ASN A 139 -3.48 11.15 15.24
C ASN A 139 -2.61 12.05 16.15
N THR A 140 -2.96 12.14 17.43
CA THR A 140 -2.21 12.90 18.43
C THR A 140 -0.94 12.20 18.91
N VAL A 141 -0.82 10.89 18.68
CA VAL A 141 0.35 10.11 19.08
C VAL A 141 1.40 10.17 17.98
N VAL A 142 2.59 10.62 18.36
CA VAL A 142 3.73 10.85 17.48
C VAL A 142 4.92 9.98 17.84
N THR A 143 5.83 9.84 16.89
CA THR A 143 7.09 9.08 17.01
C THR A 143 8.21 9.74 16.22
N GLN A 144 9.42 9.19 16.31
CA GLN A 144 10.59 9.61 15.55
C GLN A 144 11.24 8.38 14.90
N PRO A 145 10.95 8.11 13.62
CA PRO A 145 11.58 7.00 12.90
C PRO A 145 13.09 7.19 12.82
N THR A 146 13.83 6.09 12.89
CA THR A 146 15.29 6.08 12.69
C THR A 146 15.62 6.21 11.20
N PRO A 147 16.86 6.57 10.83
CA PRO A 147 17.33 6.42 9.46
C PRO A 147 17.14 4.99 8.92
N GLY A 148 17.34 3.97 9.77
CA GLY A 148 17.08 2.57 9.43
C GLY A 148 15.63 2.32 9.02
N ASP A 149 14.64 2.88 9.74
CA ASP A 149 13.21 2.75 9.39
C ASP A 149 12.91 3.30 7.98
N TYR A 150 13.47 4.46 7.63
CA TYR A 150 13.29 5.07 6.31
C TYR A 150 13.92 4.23 5.19
N VAL A 151 15.13 3.72 5.41
CA VAL A 151 15.80 2.88 4.41
C VAL A 151 15.08 1.54 4.28
N GLY A 152 14.63 0.94 5.38
CA GLY A 152 13.81 -0.28 5.36
C GLY A 152 12.53 -0.10 4.55
N ALA A 153 11.83 1.02 4.75
CA ALA A 153 10.64 1.36 3.97
C ALA A 153 10.95 1.54 2.47
N LEU A 154 12.04 2.23 2.13
CA LEU A 154 12.48 2.43 0.74
C LEU A 154 12.80 1.09 0.05
N VAL A 155 13.48 0.18 0.75
CA VAL A 155 13.74 -1.17 0.26
C VAL A 155 12.44 -1.95 0.08
N GLY A 156 11.52 -1.86 1.03
CA GLY A 156 10.18 -2.45 0.93
C GLY A 156 9.44 -1.96 -0.32
N TYR A 157 9.47 -0.65 -0.61
CA TYR A 157 8.92 -0.07 -1.83
C TYR A 157 9.55 -0.65 -3.10
N ALA A 158 10.89 -0.73 -3.15
CA ALA A 158 11.60 -1.24 -4.31
C ALA A 158 11.28 -2.72 -4.58
N VAL A 159 11.18 -3.54 -3.53
CA VAL A 159 10.82 -4.96 -3.66
C VAL A 159 9.38 -5.13 -4.11
N ASP A 160 8.43 -4.40 -3.50
CA ASP A 160 7.02 -4.44 -3.92
C ASP A 160 6.87 -4.03 -5.39
N ALA A 161 7.52 -2.94 -5.81
CA ALA A 161 7.53 -2.48 -7.20
C ALA A 161 8.10 -3.55 -8.16
N ALA A 162 9.20 -4.20 -7.77
CA ALA A 162 9.82 -5.26 -8.56
C ALA A 162 8.93 -6.51 -8.67
N ILE A 163 8.27 -6.91 -7.57
CA ILE A 163 7.33 -8.04 -7.55
C ILE A 163 6.12 -7.71 -8.44
N SER A 164 5.51 -6.53 -8.27
CA SER A 164 4.36 -6.10 -9.07
C SER A 164 4.69 -6.07 -10.57
N PHE A 165 5.87 -5.57 -10.94
CA PHE A 165 6.33 -5.57 -12.33
C PHE A 165 6.55 -6.99 -12.88
N GLY A 166 7.25 -7.85 -12.13
CA GLY A 166 7.54 -9.23 -12.53
C GLY A 166 6.26 -10.07 -12.69
N VAL A 167 5.33 -9.91 -11.75
CA VAL A 167 4.01 -10.54 -11.78
C VAL A 167 3.21 -10.06 -12.98
N GLY A 168 3.16 -8.75 -13.23
CA GLY A 168 2.52 -8.18 -14.42
C GLY A 168 3.06 -8.77 -15.73
N LYS A 169 4.40 -8.86 -15.87
CA LYS A 169 5.05 -9.46 -17.04
C LYS A 169 4.77 -10.95 -17.22
N ALA A 170 4.69 -11.70 -16.13
CA ALA A 170 4.35 -13.13 -16.18
C ALA A 170 2.89 -13.32 -16.62
N LEU A 171 1.99 -12.49 -16.12
CA LEU A 171 0.56 -12.58 -16.40
C LEU A 171 0.19 -12.12 -17.83
N GLU A 172 0.88 -11.11 -18.36
CA GLU A 172 0.79 -10.72 -19.77
C GLU A 172 1.02 -11.92 -20.72
N LYS A 173 1.87 -12.88 -20.33
CA LYS A 173 2.13 -14.10 -21.13
C LYS A 173 1.03 -15.15 -21.04
N VAL A 174 0.25 -15.15 -19.95
CA VAL A 174 -0.83 -16.14 -19.72
C VAL A 174 -2.11 -15.71 -20.44
N GLY A 175 -2.28 -14.43 -20.75
CA GLY A 175 -3.37 -13.92 -21.60
C GLY A 175 -4.77 -14.05 -20.99
N SER A 176 -4.88 -14.19 -19.66
CA SER A 176 -6.15 -14.28 -18.95
C SER A 176 -6.24 -13.19 -17.89
N ASP A 177 -7.07 -12.18 -18.17
CA ASP A 177 -7.37 -11.07 -17.26
C ASP A 177 -7.84 -11.55 -15.87
N LEU A 178 -8.56 -12.68 -15.83
CA LEU A 178 -9.04 -13.26 -14.58
C LEU A 178 -7.89 -13.89 -13.77
N ALA A 179 -6.95 -14.56 -14.44
CA ALA A 179 -5.77 -15.10 -13.77
C ALA A 179 -4.92 -13.98 -13.18
N GLU A 180 -4.81 -12.85 -13.88
CA GLU A 180 -4.09 -11.67 -13.39
C GLU A 180 -4.70 -11.11 -12.10
N VAL A 181 -6.02 -10.89 -12.10
CA VAL A 181 -6.72 -10.38 -10.93
C VAL A 181 -6.57 -11.34 -9.74
N ILE A 182 -6.79 -12.64 -9.95
CA ILE A 182 -6.69 -13.66 -8.90
C ILE A 182 -5.27 -13.74 -8.34
N VAL A 183 -4.25 -13.80 -9.20
CA VAL A 183 -2.85 -13.91 -8.78
C VAL A 183 -2.42 -12.65 -8.03
N LYS A 184 -2.76 -11.44 -8.51
CA LYS A 184 -2.46 -10.20 -7.80
C LYS A 184 -3.11 -10.16 -6.41
N HIS A 185 -4.38 -10.55 -6.30
CA HIS A 185 -5.08 -10.57 -5.01
C HIS A 185 -4.51 -11.64 -4.06
N LEU A 186 -4.22 -12.84 -4.56
CA LEU A 186 -3.63 -13.92 -3.77
C LEU A 186 -2.22 -13.58 -3.31
N LEU A 187 -1.40 -12.96 -4.16
CA LEU A 187 -0.04 -12.57 -3.80
C LEU A 187 -0.04 -11.43 -2.78
N ARG A 188 -0.89 -10.42 -2.94
CA ARG A 188 -1.02 -9.34 -1.93
C ARG A 188 -1.58 -9.83 -0.61
N ARG A 189 -2.49 -10.82 -0.63
CA ARG A 189 -3.01 -11.50 0.57
C ARG A 189 -2.15 -12.65 1.05
N ALA A 190 -1.06 -12.99 0.37
CA ALA A 190 -0.21 -14.11 0.77
C ALA A 190 0.30 -13.93 2.22
N PRO A 191 0.69 -12.73 2.68
CA PRO A 191 1.03 -12.51 4.08
C PRO A 191 -0.13 -12.79 5.07
N GLU A 192 -1.40 -12.66 4.66
CA GLU A 192 -2.57 -13.03 5.48
C GLU A 192 -2.75 -14.54 5.59
N ILE A 193 -2.69 -15.20 4.43
CA ILE A 193 -3.07 -16.61 4.28
C ILE A 193 -1.94 -17.50 4.78
N LEU A 194 -0.72 -17.11 4.44
CA LEU A 194 0.47 -17.90 4.66
C LEU A 194 1.23 -17.38 5.89
N GLY A 195 1.01 -16.14 6.32
CA GLY A 195 1.73 -15.50 7.41
C GLY A 195 2.95 -14.71 6.93
N GLU A 196 3.71 -14.15 7.86
CA GLU A 196 4.82 -13.23 7.57
C GLU A 196 5.92 -13.82 6.68
N TRP A 197 6.02 -15.14 6.56
CA TRP A 197 6.98 -15.75 5.64
C TRP A 197 6.72 -15.42 4.17
N ALA A 198 5.50 -15.04 3.83
CA ALA A 198 5.10 -14.63 2.50
C ALA A 198 5.21 -13.11 2.25
N ASP A 199 5.83 -12.33 3.16
CA ASP A 199 6.14 -10.91 2.97
C ASP A 199 7.66 -10.68 2.75
N PRO A 200 8.20 -11.00 1.55
CA PRO A 200 9.63 -10.83 1.28
C PRO A 200 10.07 -9.36 1.32
N ALA A 201 9.18 -8.43 0.96
CA ALA A 201 9.45 -6.99 0.97
C ALA A 201 9.63 -6.49 2.40
N GLY A 202 8.69 -6.81 3.30
CA GLY A 202 8.79 -6.46 4.71
C GLY A 202 10.04 -7.06 5.36
N LYS A 203 10.33 -8.34 5.10
CA LYS A 203 11.52 -9.01 5.68
C LYS A 203 12.84 -8.40 5.22
N LEU A 204 12.96 -8.06 3.93
CA LEU A 204 14.18 -7.43 3.44
C LEU A 204 14.34 -6.03 4.00
N GLY A 205 13.24 -5.26 4.08
CA GLY A 205 13.22 -3.95 4.74
C GLY A 205 13.72 -4.04 6.18
N ASP A 206 13.26 -5.03 6.93
CA ASP A 206 13.63 -5.23 8.34
C ASP A 206 15.07 -5.66 8.51
N ALA A 207 15.56 -6.55 7.63
CA ALA A 207 16.95 -6.95 7.63
C ALA A 207 17.89 -5.77 7.36
N VAL A 208 17.53 -4.89 6.40
CA VAL A 208 18.32 -3.70 6.07
C VAL A 208 18.27 -2.68 7.21
N GLN A 209 17.09 -2.43 7.78
CA GLN A 209 16.93 -1.52 8.93
C GLN A 209 17.81 -1.98 10.10
N LYS A 210 17.71 -3.25 10.51
CA LYS A 210 18.51 -3.80 11.61
C LYS A 210 20.00 -3.66 11.37
N ALA A 211 20.45 -3.92 10.14
CA ALA A 211 21.85 -3.76 9.76
C ALA A 211 22.34 -2.31 9.89
N ILE A 212 21.49 -1.33 9.54
CA ILE A 212 21.81 0.11 9.64
C ILE A 212 21.81 0.57 11.10
N ASP A 213 20.85 0.12 11.89
CA ASP A 213 20.70 0.50 13.29
C ASP A 213 21.67 -0.27 14.22
N GLY A 214 22.44 -1.21 13.68
CA GLY A 214 23.44 -2.00 14.43
C GLY A 214 22.83 -3.08 15.32
N GLU A 215 21.59 -3.47 15.07
CA GLU A 215 20.90 -4.55 15.76
C GLU A 215 21.37 -5.92 15.20
N LYS A 216 21.68 -6.85 16.10
CA LYS A 216 22.14 -8.20 15.76
C LYS A 216 21.01 -9.21 15.76
#